data_AF-A0ABD6A6G5-F1
#
_entry.id   AF-A0ABD6A6G5-F1
#
_cell.length_a   1.000
_cell.length_b   1.000
_cell.length_c   1.000
_cell.angle_alpha   90.00
_cell.angle_beta   90.00
_cell.angle_gamma   90.00
#
_symmetry.space_group_name_H-M   'P 1'
#
loop_
_entity.id
_entity.type
_entity.pdbx_description
1 polymer ?
#
loop_
_entity_poly.entity_id
_entity_poly.type
_entity_poly.pdbx_seq_one_letter_code
_entity_poly.pdbx_strand_id
1 'polypeptide(L)' 'MSRKAPAENEVLTPEELSEVLAEATGTTAEEIERGAAELEIAPPEEGTVVGYGECVGGLDPLSDPEST' A
#
# COMPACT_ATOMS: atom_id res chain seq x y z
N MET A 1 -6.22 7.44 25.65
CA MET A 1 -7.23 7.14 24.60
C MET A 1 -6.74 5.94 23.81
N SER A 2 -7.24 4.74 24.12
CA SER A 2 -6.95 3.56 23.31
C SER A 2 -7.86 3.60 22.09
N ARG A 3 -7.29 3.71 20.88
CA ARG A 3 -8.05 3.42 19.66
C ARG A 3 -8.35 1.92 19.70
N LYS A 4 -9.63 1.58 19.90
CA LYS A 4 -10.13 0.22 19.70
C LYS A 4 -9.83 -0.12 18.24
N ALA A 5 -9.04 -1.16 17.99
CA ALA A 5 -8.84 -1.63 16.62
C ALA A 5 -10.23 -1.93 16.02
N PRO A 6 -10.49 -1.53 14.75
CA PRO A 6 -11.69 -1.97 14.06
C PRO A 6 -11.77 -3.49 14.17
N ALA A 7 -12.98 -4.03 14.31
CA ALA A 7 -13.15 -5.47 14.41
C ALA A 7 -12.43 -6.09 13.21
N GLU A 8 -11.55 -7.06 13.44
CA GLU A 8 -10.65 -7.63 12.41
C GLU A 8 -11.38 -8.40 11.29
N ASN A 9 -12.69 -8.22 11.19
CA ASN A 9 -13.60 -8.88 10.27
C ASN A 9 -14.56 -7.91 9.58
N GLU A 10 -14.38 -6.60 9.73
CA GLU A 10 -15.12 -5.61 8.94
C GLU A 10 -14.41 -5.43 7.60
N VAL A 11 -14.57 -6.44 6.74
CA VAL A 11 -14.13 -6.38 5.36
C VAL A 11 -15.09 -5.46 4.63
N LEU A 12 -14.68 -4.20 4.47
CA LEU A 12 -15.42 -3.24 3.66
C LEU A 12 -15.27 -3.59 2.19
N THR A 13 -16.36 -3.54 1.44
CA THR A 13 -16.27 -3.50 -0.02
C THR A 13 -15.61 -2.19 -0.46
N PRO A 14 -15.08 -2.12 -1.69
CA PRO A 14 -14.49 -0.88 -2.22
C PRO A 14 -15.47 0.32 -2.17
N GLU A 15 -16.76 0.05 -2.37
CA GLU A 15 -17.81 1.06 -2.30
C GLU A 15 -18.00 1.54 -0.86
N GLU A 16 -18.12 0.62 0.10
CA GLU A 16 -18.25 0.94 1.53
C GLU A 16 -17.03 1.69 2.07
N LEU A 17 -15.83 1.30 1.63
CA LEU A 17 -14.58 2.02 1.95
C LEU A 17 -14.63 3.46 1.44
N SER A 18 -15.09 3.67 0.20
CA SER A 18 -15.16 4.99 -0.42
C SER A 18 -16.13 5.91 0.31
N GLU A 19 -17.26 5.38 0.79
CA GLU A 19 -18.22 6.14 1.62
C GLU A 19 -17.62 6.56 2.96
N VAL A 20 -16.94 5.63 3.65
CA VAL A 20 -16.27 5.92 4.94
C VAL A 20 -15.17 6.98 4.77
N LEU A 21 -14.40 6.90 3.69
CA LEU A 21 -13.35 7.87 3.39
C LEU A 21 -13.94 9.23 3.05
N ALA A 22 -14.97 9.29 2.21
CA ALA A 22 -15.68 10.52 1.85
C ALA A 22 -16.20 11.27 3.08
N GLU A 23 -16.79 10.56 4.05
CA GLU A 23 -17.21 11.16 5.32
C GLU A 23 -16.04 11.73 6.12
N ALA A 24 -14.93 10.99 6.21
CA ALA A 24 -13.76 11.38 6.99
C ALA A 24 -12.97 12.55 6.38
N THR A 25 -12.92 12.64 5.06
CA THR A 25 -12.19 13.68 4.31
C THR A 25 -13.08 14.88 3.94
N GLY A 26 -14.41 14.73 4.00
CA GLY A 26 -15.36 15.74 3.53
C GLY A 26 -15.41 15.86 2.00
N THR A 27 -15.03 14.81 1.28
CA THR A 27 -15.08 14.73 -0.20
C THR A 27 -16.20 13.79 -0.66
N THR A 28 -16.41 13.59 -1.97
CA THR A 28 -17.37 12.58 -2.46
C THR A 28 -16.72 11.20 -2.66
N ALA A 29 -17.54 10.14 -2.66
CA ALA A 29 -17.05 8.79 -2.96
C ALA A 29 -16.49 8.71 -4.39
N GLU A 30 -17.10 9.38 -5.37
CA GLU A 30 -16.55 9.47 -6.73
C GLU A 30 -15.20 10.19 -6.80
N GLU A 31 -14.96 11.19 -5.95
CA GLU A 31 -13.65 11.83 -5.83
C GLU A 31 -12.59 10.89 -5.27
N ILE A 32 -12.95 10.04 -4.30
CA ILE A 32 -12.08 9.01 -3.74
C ILE A 32 -11.77 7.92 -4.78
N GLU A 33 -12.79 7.42 -5.49
CA GLU A 33 -12.67 6.41 -6.56
C GLU A 33 -11.79 6.90 -7.71
N ARG A 34 -11.96 8.15 -8.13
CA ARG A 34 -11.13 8.80 -9.14
C ARG A 34 -9.68 8.94 -8.69
N GLY A 35 -9.44 8.96 -7.37
CA GLY A 35 -8.12 9.02 -6.77
C GLY A 35 -7.33 10.26 -7.17
N ALA A 36 -6.00 10.12 -7.16
CA ALA A 36 -5.05 11.20 -7.44
C ALA A 36 -4.81 11.44 -8.95
N ALA A 37 -5.84 11.32 -9.79
CA ALA A 37 -5.71 11.43 -11.24
C ALA A 37 -5.05 12.73 -11.74
N GLU A 38 -5.03 13.79 -10.93
CA GLU A 38 -4.48 15.11 -11.26
C GLU A 38 -3.47 15.65 -10.23
N LEU A 39 -2.99 14.85 -9.28
CA LEU A 39 -1.95 15.34 -8.36
C LEU A 39 -0.60 15.27 -9.07
N GLU A 40 -0.10 16.43 -9.53
CA GLU A 40 1.32 16.64 -9.83
C GLU A 40 2.13 16.58 -8.52
N ILE A 41 2.31 15.37 -8.00
CA ILE A 41 3.24 15.14 -6.89
C ILE A 41 4.63 15.16 -7.50
N ALA A 42 5.25 16.35 -7.52
CA ALA A 42 6.68 16.43 -7.74
C ALA A 42 7.38 15.59 -6.65
N PRO A 43 8.21 14.60 -7.02
CA PRO A 43 9.02 13.95 -6.02
C PRO A 43 9.85 15.03 -5.31
N PRO A 44 10.03 14.93 -3.98
CA PRO A 44 10.88 15.87 -3.27
C PRO A 44 12.29 15.84 -3.89
N GLU A 45 12.97 17.00 -3.90
CA GLU A 45 14.33 17.11 -4.46
C GLU A 45 15.30 16.12 -3.80
N GLU A 46 15.07 15.80 -2.52
CA GLU A 46 15.77 14.76 -1.78
C GLU A 46 14.77 13.85 -1.06
N GLY A 47 14.88 12.54 -1.25
CA GLY A 47 14.09 11.52 -0.56
C GLY A 47 14.94 10.28 -0.27
N THR A 48 14.94 9.81 0.97
CA THR A 48 15.69 8.61 1.34
C THR A 48 14.89 7.37 0.93
N VAL A 49 15.33 6.68 -0.12
CA VAL A 49 14.80 5.35 -0.47
C VAL A 49 15.32 4.35 0.54
N VAL A 50 14.45 3.93 1.47
CA VAL A 50 14.73 2.78 2.34
C VAL A 50 14.38 1.54 1.51
N GLY A 51 15.41 0.89 0.96
CA GLY A 51 15.22 -0.39 0.29
C GLY A 51 14.59 -1.39 1.26
N TYR A 52 13.78 -2.32 0.74
CA TYR A 52 13.45 -3.52 1.49
C TYR A 52 14.79 -4.20 1.80
N GLY A 53 15.18 -4.25 3.07
CA GLY A 53 16.39 -4.98 3.46
C GLY A 53 16.32 -6.36 2.81
N GLU A 54 17.45 -6.80 2.23
CA GLU A 54 17.58 -8.12 1.60
C GLU A 54 16.67 -9.11 2.33
N CYS A 55 15.75 -9.75 1.60
CA CYS A 55 15.20 -11.00 2.07
C CYS A 55 16.41 -11.91 2.27
N VAL A 56 16.93 -12.00 3.50
CA VAL A 56 18.05 -12.85 3.90
C VAL A 56 17.58 -14.31 3.97
N GLY A 57 17.02 -14.79 2.86
CA GLY A 57 16.80 -16.18 2.55
C GLY A 57 17.57 -16.45 1.27
N GLY A 58 18.75 -17.06 1.41
CA GLY A 58 19.65 -17.33 0.30
C GLY A 58 18.92 -18.05 -0.83
N LEU A 59 18.86 -17.43 -2.00
CA LEU A 59 18.70 -18.16 -3.24
C LEU A 59 20.02 -18.89 -3.45
N ASP A 60 20.07 -20.13 -2.97
CA ASP A 60 21.08 -21.09 -3.41
C ASP A 60 20.99 -21.12 -4.95
N PRO A 61 22.03 -20.67 -5.67
CA PRO A 61 21.99 -20.76 -7.12
C PRO A 61 21.91 -22.25 -7.45
N LEU A 62 20.86 -22.65 -8.16
CA LEU A 62 20.67 -23.99 -8.71
C LEU A 62 22.02 -24.53 -9.18
N SER A 63 22.61 -25.40 -8.36
CA SER A 63 23.87 -26.05 -8.66
C SER A 63 23.54 -27.04 -9.76
N ASP A 64 23.78 -26.66 -11.03
CA ASP A 64 23.57 -27.54 -12.18
C ASP A 64 24.32 -28.85 -11.95
N PRO A 65 23.63 -29.99 -11.80
CA PRO A 65 24.28 -31.22 -11.40
C PRO A 65 24.77 -32.04 -12.60
N GLU A 66 25.38 -31.47 -13.64
CA GLU A 66 26.04 -32.27 -14.69
C GLU A 66 27.31 -31.62 -15.27
N SER A 67 28.42 -31.84 -14.57
CA SER A 67 29.75 -31.89 -15.20
C SER A 67 30.70 -32.76 -14.39
N THR A 68 30.54 -34.07 -14.51
CA THR A 68 31.62 -35.09 -14.51
C THR A 68 31.08 -36.36 -15.14
#